data_AF-A0A928CJ34-F1
#
_entry.id   AF-A0A928CJ34-F1
#
_cell.length_a   1.000
_cell.length_b   1.000
_cell.length_c   1.000
_cell.angle_alpha   90.00
_cell.angle_beta   90.00
_cell.angle_gamma   90.00
#
_symmetry.space_group_name_H-M   'P 1'
#
loop_
_entity.id
_entity.type
_entity.pdbx_description
1 polymer ?
#
loop_
_entity_poly.entity_id
_entity_poly.type
_entity_poly.pdbx_seq_one_letter_code
_entity_poly.pdbx_strand_id
1 'polypeptide(L)' 'GFKMRQDNGKYHAIKALQSIGYKTIASGDSFNDLGMIKQAEKGFLFRSPEHIQKDNPDVKAFTEYDELFAAIKAQVESEK' A
#
# COMPACT_ATOMS: atom_id res chain seq x y z
N GLY A 1 -6.69 16.88 24.64
CA GLY A 1 -5.55 16.06 24.19
C GLY A 1 -5.99 15.13 23.07
N PHE A 2 -5.07 14.71 22.21
CA PHE A 2 -5.33 13.75 21.15
C PHE A 2 -5.40 12.31 21.72
N LYS A 3 -6.42 11.53 21.32
CA LYS A 3 -6.56 10.10 21.67
C LYS A 3 -6.69 9.30 20.39
N MET A 4 -5.77 8.38 20.14
CA MET A 4 -5.85 7.48 18.99
C MET A 4 -7.07 6.57 19.10
N ARG A 5 -7.76 6.35 17.97
CA ARG A 5 -8.90 5.42 17.90
C ARG A 5 -8.45 3.97 18.07
N GLN A 6 -7.37 3.59 17.40
CA GLN A 6 -6.77 2.26 17.43
C GLN A 6 -5.34 2.32 16.90
N ASP A 7 -4.49 1.40 17.35
CA ASP A 7 -3.16 1.21 16.78
C ASP A 7 -3.26 0.60 15.37
N ASN A 8 -2.28 0.92 14.49
CA ASN A 8 -2.19 0.36 13.14
C ASN A 8 -3.48 0.48 12.30
N GLY A 9 -4.19 1.61 12.38
CA GLY A 9 -5.50 1.77 11.76
C GLY A 9 -5.55 1.49 10.24
N LYS A 10 -4.49 1.83 9.49
CA LYS A 10 -4.40 1.55 8.04
C LYS A 10 -4.34 0.05 7.73
N TYR A 11 -3.56 -0.71 8.51
CA TYR A 11 -3.50 -2.16 8.43
C TYR A 11 -4.87 -2.81 8.68
N HIS A 12 -5.56 -2.37 9.74
CA HIS A 12 -6.88 -2.90 10.05
C HIS A 12 -7.94 -2.56 8.99
N ALA A 13 -7.82 -1.41 8.31
CA ALA A 13 -8.71 -1.08 7.19
C ALA A 13 -8.55 -2.08 6.03
N ILE A 14 -7.31 -2.42 5.64
CA ILE A 14 -7.06 -3.44 4.60
C ILE A 14 -7.63 -4.79 5.02
N LYS A 15 -7.36 -5.24 6.25
CA LYS A 15 -7.92 -6.50 6.75
C LYS A 15 -9.44 -6.51 6.76
N ALA A 16 -10.08 -5.40 7.11
CA ALA A 16 -11.54 -5.31 7.10
C ALA A 16 -12.10 -5.46 5.68
N LEU A 17 -11.50 -4.80 4.69
CA LEU A 17 -11.90 -4.95 3.28
C LEU A 17 -11.72 -6.39 2.78
N GLN A 18 -10.57 -7.00 3.11
CA GLN A 18 -10.30 -8.40 2.78
C GLN A 18 -11.31 -9.35 3.44
N SER A 19 -11.72 -9.09 4.68
CA SER A 19 -12.66 -9.93 5.42
C SER A 19 -14.07 -9.99 4.80
N ILE A 20 -14.44 -8.99 4.00
CA ILE A 20 -15.73 -8.94 3.30
C ILE A 20 -15.60 -9.29 1.81
N GLY A 21 -14.47 -9.88 1.40
CA GLY A 21 -14.26 -10.43 0.06
C GLY A 21 -13.64 -9.48 -0.95
N TYR A 22 -13.18 -8.29 -0.56
CA TYR A 22 -12.42 -7.43 -1.48
C TYR A 22 -10.97 -7.87 -1.58
N LYS A 23 -10.48 -7.87 -2.81
CA LYS A 23 -9.05 -7.80 -3.11
C LYS A 23 -8.58 -6.37 -2.99
N THR A 24 -7.38 -6.18 -2.46
CA THR A 24 -6.89 -4.84 -2.08
C THR A 24 -5.53 -4.56 -2.69
N ILE A 25 -5.42 -3.40 -3.33
CA ILE A 25 -4.14 -2.79 -3.72
C ILE A 25 -3.92 -1.59 -2.81
N ALA A 26 -2.72 -1.43 -2.26
CA ALA A 26 -2.37 -0.29 -1.41
C ALA A 26 -1.13 0.44 -1.95
N SER A 27 -1.16 1.77 -1.87
CA SER A 27 -0.04 2.63 -2.19
C SER A 27 0.14 3.69 -1.10
N GLY A 28 1.37 3.98 -0.72
CA GLY A 28 1.71 4.97 0.30
C GLY A 28 3.16 5.41 0.23
N ASP A 29 3.54 6.39 1.03
CA ASP A 29 4.83 7.07 0.89
C ASP A 29 5.75 6.87 2.10
N SER A 30 5.21 6.49 3.27
CA SER A 30 5.92 6.60 4.54
C SER A 30 5.96 5.31 5.37
N PHE A 31 6.73 5.31 6.46
CA PHE A 31 6.81 4.18 7.41
C PHE A 31 5.44 3.72 7.94
N ASN A 32 4.50 4.64 8.15
CA ASN A 32 3.19 4.30 8.70
C ASN A 32 2.26 3.59 7.69
N ASP A 33 2.65 3.56 6.41
CA ASP A 33 1.95 2.88 5.32
C ASP A 33 2.44 1.44 5.12
N LEU A 34 3.66 1.12 5.55
CA LEU A 34 4.28 -0.19 5.29
C LEU A 34 3.42 -1.36 5.78
N GLY A 35 2.71 -1.18 6.91
CA GLY A 35 1.78 -2.19 7.39
C GLY A 35 0.65 -2.49 6.41
N MET A 36 0.02 -1.47 5.84
CA MET A 36 -1.06 -1.67 4.86
C MET A 36 -0.54 -2.16 3.51
N ILE A 37 0.62 -1.64 3.08
CA ILE A 37 1.29 -1.99 1.82
C ILE A 37 1.65 -3.47 1.79
N LYS A 38 2.21 -4.00 2.90
CA LYS A 38 2.60 -5.41 3.01
C LYS A 38 1.42 -6.36 3.24
N GLN A 39 0.29 -5.85 3.76
CA GLN A 39 -0.93 -6.65 3.98
C GLN A 39 -1.82 -6.74 2.74
N ALA A 40 -1.76 -5.74 1.84
CA ALA A 40 -2.50 -5.75 0.60
C ALA A 40 -2.04 -6.89 -0.33
N GLU A 41 -2.92 -7.33 -1.25
CA GLU A 41 -2.58 -8.32 -2.28
C GLU A 41 -1.48 -7.79 -3.21
N LYS A 42 -1.51 -6.47 -3.46
CA LYS A 42 -0.39 -5.74 -4.06
C LYS A 42 -0.12 -4.43 -3.34
N GLY A 43 1.15 -4.20 -3.03
CA GLY A 43 1.64 -2.98 -2.40
C GLY A 43 2.58 -2.20 -3.30
N PHE A 44 2.50 -0.87 -3.25
CA PHE A 44 3.40 0.06 -3.94
C PHE A 44 3.86 1.18 -3.00
N LEU A 45 5.10 1.63 -3.20
CA LEU A 45 5.58 2.90 -2.67
C LEU A 45 5.33 3.99 -3.72
N PHE A 46 4.92 5.17 -3.28
CA PHE A 46 4.74 6.31 -4.17
C PHE A 46 5.37 7.56 -3.57
N ARG A 47 6.33 8.15 -4.29
CA ARG A 47 7.09 9.34 -3.86
C ARG A 47 7.69 9.21 -2.45
N SER A 48 8.07 7.99 -2.08
CA SER A 48 8.67 7.69 -0.77
C SER A 48 10.10 8.22 -0.65
N PRO A 49 10.55 8.60 0.56
CA PRO A 49 11.96 8.90 0.81
C PRO A 49 12.88 7.74 0.42
N GLU A 50 14.10 8.04 -0.04
CA GLU A 50 15.05 7.01 -0.47
C GLU A 50 15.33 5.92 0.57
N HIS A 51 15.41 6.29 1.86
CA HIS A 51 15.67 5.32 2.93
C HIS A 51 14.53 4.29 3.05
N ILE A 52 13.27 4.72 2.89
CA ILE A 52 12.11 3.80 2.90
C ILE A 52 12.22 2.80 1.75
N GLN A 53 12.60 3.28 0.56
CA GLN A 53 12.75 2.43 -0.63
C GLN A 53 13.91 1.44 -0.45
N LYS A 54 15.05 1.90 0.09
CA LYS A 54 16.23 1.06 0.38
C LYS A 54 15.91 -0.02 1.42
N ASP A 55 15.12 0.31 2.44
CA ASP A 55 14.74 -0.62 3.51
C ASP A 55 13.61 -1.58 3.10
N ASN A 56 12.91 -1.32 1.99
CA ASN A 56 11.81 -2.14 1.48
C ASN A 56 11.99 -2.42 -0.04
N PRO A 57 13.11 -3.06 -0.44
CA PRO A 57 13.45 -3.26 -1.86
C PRO A 57 12.49 -4.21 -2.59
N ASP A 58 11.71 -4.98 -1.85
CA ASP A 58 10.65 -5.87 -2.33
C ASP A 58 9.38 -5.11 -2.78
N VAL A 59 9.22 -3.86 -2.34
CA VAL A 59 8.09 -3.01 -2.70
C VAL A 59 8.49 -2.07 -3.83
N LYS A 60 7.81 -2.19 -4.98
CA LYS A 60 8.05 -1.29 -6.12
C LYS A 60 7.70 0.14 -5.74
N ALA A 61 8.62 1.07 -6.02
CA ALA A 61 8.44 2.49 -5.82
C ALA A 61 8.23 3.22 -7.15
N PHE A 62 7.29 4.16 -7.18
CA PHE A 62 7.02 5.03 -8.33
C PHE A 62 7.07 6.50 -7.91
N THR A 63 7.38 7.38 -8.85
CA THR A 63 7.33 8.85 -8.64
C THR A 63 6.30 9.53 -9.52
N GLU A 64 5.98 8.92 -10.66
CA GLU A 64 5.00 9.43 -11.62
C GLU A 64 3.64 8.73 -11.48
N TYR A 65 2.57 9.51 -11.59
CA TYR A 65 1.20 9.00 -11.46
C TYR A 65 0.85 7.99 -12.56
N ASP A 66 1.33 8.22 -13.79
CA ASP A 66 1.06 7.34 -14.92
C ASP A 66 1.67 5.95 -14.73
N GLU A 67 2.86 5.86 -14.14
CA GLU A 67 3.53 4.60 -13.83
C GLU A 67 2.79 3.83 -12.72
N LEU A 68 2.41 4.53 -11.65
CA LEU A 68 1.60 3.93 -10.59
C LEU A 68 0.25 3.44 -11.14
N PHE A 69 -0.42 4.24 -11.97
CA PHE A 69 -1.68 3.86 -12.57
C PHE A 69 -1.54 2.65 -13.51
N ALA A 70 -0.48 2.60 -14.31
CA ALA A 70 -0.18 1.44 -15.15
C ALA A 70 0.04 0.18 -14.31
N ALA A 71 0.76 0.27 -13.19
CA ALA A 71 0.98 -0.85 -12.28
C ALA A 71 -0.31 -1.34 -11.61
N ILE A 72 -1.19 -0.42 -11.21
CA ILE A 72 -2.52 -0.76 -10.67
C ILE A 72 -3.37 -1.47 -11.72
N LYS A 73 -3.44 -0.94 -12.95
CA LYS A 73 -4.19 -1.58 -14.04
C LYS A 73 -3.67 -2.98 -14.36
N ALA A 74 -2.36 -3.13 -14.47
CA ALA A 74 -1.74 -4.43 -14.74
C ALA A 74 -2.09 -5.47 -13.67
N GLN A 75 -2.11 -5.07 -12.39
CA GLN A 75 -2.54 -5.97 -11.31
C GLN A 75 -4.02 -6.37 -11.46
N VAL A 76 -4.91 -5.40 -11.70
CA VAL A 76 -6.35 -5.65 -11.89
C VAL A 76 -6.62 -6.55 -13.11
N GLU A 77 -5.87 -6.36 -14.20
CA GLU A 77 -6.00 -7.17 -15.42
C GLU A 77 -5.45 -8.59 -15.24
N SER A 78 -4.39 -8.77 -14.44
CA SER A 78 -3.81 -10.10 -14.15
C SER A 78 -4.73 -11.03 -13.34
N GLU A 79 -5.77 -10.46 -12.72
CA GLU A 79 -6.71 -11.18 -11.86
C GLU A 79 -8.07 -11.46 -12.54
N LYS A 80 -8.23 -11.03 -13.80
CA LYS A 80 -9.39 -11.40 -14.64
C LYS A 80 -9.22 -12.80 -15.21
#